data_AF-A0AA88IHK6-F1
#
_entry.id   AF-A0AA88IHK6-F1
#
_cell.length_a   1.000
_cell.length_b   1.000
_cell.length_c   1.000
_cell.angle_alpha   90.00
_cell.angle_beta   90.00
_cell.angle_gamma   90.00
#
_symmetry.space_group_name_H-M   'P 1'
#
loop_
_entity.id
_entity.type
_entity.pdbx_description
1 polymer ?
#
loop_
_entity_poly.entity_id
_entity_poly.type
_entity_poly.pdbx_seq_one_letter_code
_entity_poly.pdbx_strand_id
1 'polypeptide(L)'
;MAQEKKAGLLKRTLSSKKPLKEKANLEYLENKLEALDGDEVMMIKENINSLFHHCVQALEEDHQIKVVNALQTLCALFRGVHHNNKSATGFDIINMLVGFDKAEIRMKDLMESLDGLLCGDGSEILKSLCLKLLLCLVTVTDKISQNTILEYVMINSIFEAILQILSDVSSHAQHSYDAVVLLALLVNYRKYESLNPYIVKLSIVDDESTLAGMGMVIQQALRIQQAVQR
;
A
#
# COMPACT_ATOMS: atom_id res chain seq x y z
N MET A 1 -5.50 -12.09 59.52
CA MET A 1 -4.87 -12.96 58.49
C MET A 1 -5.81 -13.43 57.35
N ALA A 2 -7.13 -13.22 57.40
CA ALA A 2 -8.04 -13.65 56.33
C ALA A 2 -8.30 -12.62 55.21
N GLN A 3 -7.93 -11.34 55.39
CA GLN A 3 -8.18 -10.27 54.41
C GLN A 3 -7.05 -10.07 53.39
N GLU A 4 -5.80 -10.42 53.69
CA GLU A 4 -4.69 -10.30 52.72
C GLU A 4 -4.70 -11.40 51.64
N LYS A 5 -5.30 -12.56 51.90
CA LYS A 5 -5.43 -13.63 50.89
C LYS A 5 -6.43 -13.31 49.77
N LYS A 6 -7.41 -12.42 49.99
CA LYS A 6 -8.38 -12.02 48.95
C LYS A 6 -7.81 -10.98 47.97
N ALA A 7 -6.88 -10.13 48.41
CA ALA A 7 -6.21 -9.17 47.54
C ALA A 7 -5.23 -9.84 46.54
N GLY A 8 -4.62 -10.96 46.95
CA GLY A 8 -3.75 -11.77 46.09
C GLY A 8 -4.50 -12.57 45.00
N LEU A 9 -5.78 -12.88 45.22
CA LEU A 9 -6.60 -13.61 44.24
C LEU A 9 -7.22 -12.69 43.18
N LEU A 10 -7.52 -11.43 43.53
CA LEU A 10 -8.03 -10.42 42.59
C LEU A 10 -6.93 -9.79 41.72
N LYS A 11 -5.67 -9.77 42.17
CA LYS A 11 -4.54 -9.33 41.33
C LYS A 11 -4.11 -10.36 40.29
N ARG A 12 -4.45 -11.64 40.45
CA ARG A 12 -4.12 -12.71 39.49
C ARG A 12 -5.09 -12.82 38.31
N THR A 13 -6.29 -12.26 38.40
CA THR A 13 -7.24 -12.20 37.28
C THR A 13 -7.08 -10.97 36.38
N LEU A 14 -6.19 -10.03 36.72
CA LEU A 14 -5.88 -8.84 35.90
C LEU A 14 -4.56 -8.94 35.10
N SER A 15 -3.83 -10.07 35.19
CA SER A 15 -2.54 -10.26 34.50
C SER A 15 -2.56 -11.34 33.41
N SER A 16 -3.74 -11.80 32.98
CA SER A 16 -3.86 -12.78 31.88
C SER A 16 -4.87 -12.37 30.80
N LYS A 17 -4.99 -11.07 30.53
CA LYS A 17 -5.40 -10.67 29.17
C LYS A 17 -4.18 -10.84 28.28
N LYS A 18 -4.01 -12.07 27.76
CA LYS A 18 -3.31 -12.29 26.48
C LYS A 18 -3.75 -11.14 25.56
N PRO A 19 -2.84 -10.36 24.96
CA PRO A 19 -3.27 -9.44 23.92
C PRO A 19 -3.97 -10.31 22.88
N LEU A 20 -5.29 -10.13 22.70
CA LEU A 20 -5.95 -10.70 21.56
C LEU A 20 -5.22 -10.09 20.36
N LYS A 21 -4.38 -10.89 19.72
CA LYS A 21 -3.96 -10.65 18.34
C LYS A 21 -5.25 -10.76 17.53
N GLU A 22 -6.06 -9.70 17.51
CA GLU A 22 -7.12 -9.51 16.52
C GLU A 22 -6.40 -9.37 15.18
N LYS A 23 -6.04 -10.51 14.62
CA LYS A 23 -5.63 -10.62 13.23
C LYS A 23 -6.90 -10.33 12.44
N ALA A 24 -6.90 -9.26 11.66
CA ALA A 24 -7.99 -8.99 10.74
C ALA A 24 -8.22 -10.26 9.90
N ASN A 25 -9.47 -10.70 9.77
CA ASN A 25 -9.80 -11.84 8.91
C ASN A 25 -9.82 -11.36 7.46
N LEU A 26 -8.62 -11.04 6.96
CA LEU A 26 -8.36 -10.43 5.66
C LEU A 26 -8.88 -11.31 4.53
N GLU A 27 -8.69 -12.63 4.65
CA GLU A 27 -9.17 -13.59 3.68
C GLU A 27 -10.70 -13.59 3.60
N TYR A 28 -11.39 -13.52 4.74
CA TYR A 28 -12.85 -13.37 4.73
C TYR A 28 -13.30 -12.04 4.12
N LEU A 29 -12.62 -10.94 4.43
CA LEU A 29 -12.96 -9.62 3.89
C LEU A 29 -12.74 -9.56 2.37
N GLU A 30 -11.56 -9.99 1.92
CA GLU A 30 -11.19 -10.03 0.49
C GLU A 30 -12.18 -10.92 -0.26
N ASN A 31 -12.39 -12.16 0.17
CA ASN A 31 -13.35 -13.08 -0.46
C ASN A 31 -14.78 -12.53 -0.49
N LYS A 32 -15.19 -11.80 0.57
CA LYS A 32 -16.53 -11.22 0.62
C LYS A 32 -16.66 -10.04 -0.33
N LEU A 33 -15.67 -9.17 -0.41
CA LEU A 33 -15.66 -8.04 -1.36
C LEU A 33 -15.54 -8.53 -2.80
N GLU A 34 -14.70 -9.54 -3.05
CA GLU A 34 -14.56 -10.19 -4.35
C GLU A 34 -15.86 -10.89 -4.81
N ALA A 35 -16.79 -11.19 -3.91
CA ALA A 35 -18.07 -11.79 -4.25
C ALA A 35 -19.15 -10.74 -4.63
N LEU A 36 -18.94 -9.47 -4.31
CA LEU A 36 -19.92 -8.41 -4.56
C LEU A 36 -19.78 -7.84 -5.97
N ASP A 37 -20.90 -7.54 -6.61
CA ASP A 37 -20.89 -6.73 -7.84
C ASP A 37 -20.89 -5.21 -7.52
N GLY A 38 -20.85 -4.39 -8.57
CA GLY A 38 -20.74 -2.93 -8.43
C GLY A 38 -21.94 -2.30 -7.71
N ASP A 39 -23.14 -2.83 -7.91
CA ASP A 39 -24.36 -2.31 -7.28
C ASP A 39 -24.39 -2.71 -5.79
N GLU A 40 -24.00 -3.94 -5.48
CA GLU A 40 -23.88 -4.44 -4.10
C GLU A 40 -22.80 -3.69 -3.31
N VAL A 41 -21.65 -3.40 -3.95
CA VAL A 41 -20.60 -2.55 -3.36
C VAL A 41 -21.16 -1.16 -3.05
N MET A 42 -21.97 -0.58 -3.94
CA MET A 42 -22.60 0.72 -3.70
C MET A 42 -23.58 0.70 -2.52
N MET A 43 -24.27 -0.42 -2.26
CA MET A 43 -25.16 -0.56 -1.08
C MET A 43 -24.41 -0.51 0.25
N ILE A 44 -23.15 -0.96 0.28
CA ILE A 44 -22.30 -0.96 1.48
C ILE A 44 -21.21 0.12 1.44
N LYS A 45 -21.27 1.04 0.46
CA LYS A 45 -20.27 2.08 0.21
C LYS A 45 -19.87 2.83 1.48
N GLU A 46 -20.83 3.32 2.26
CA GLU A 46 -20.53 4.08 3.48
C GLU A 46 -19.70 3.28 4.50
N ASN A 47 -19.91 1.96 4.58
CA ASN A 47 -19.10 1.08 5.43
C ASN A 47 -17.69 0.91 4.87
N ILE A 48 -17.55 0.78 3.54
CA ILE A 48 -16.25 0.69 2.86
C ILE A 48 -15.47 2.00 3.05
N ASN A 49 -16.10 3.15 2.81
CA ASN A 49 -15.50 4.48 2.97
C ASN A 49 -15.05 4.71 4.42
N SER A 50 -15.87 4.30 5.39
CA SER A 50 -15.51 4.38 6.81
C SER A 50 -14.33 3.46 7.14
N LEU A 51 -14.34 2.22 6.63
CA LEU A 51 -13.24 1.28 6.83
C LEU A 51 -11.94 1.81 6.22
N PHE A 52 -11.98 2.29 4.98
CA PHE A 52 -10.85 2.91 4.31
C PHE A 52 -10.29 4.05 5.14
N HIS A 53 -11.14 4.97 5.59
CA HIS A 53 -10.73 6.10 6.42
C HIS A 53 -10.04 5.65 7.72
N HIS A 54 -10.64 4.70 8.45
CA HIS A 54 -10.04 4.19 9.68
C HIS A 54 -8.71 3.47 9.42
N CYS A 55 -8.57 2.77 8.30
CA CYS A 55 -7.30 2.16 7.94
C CYS A 55 -6.22 3.21 7.66
N VAL A 56 -6.55 4.30 6.96
CA VAL A 56 -5.60 5.41 6.74
C VAL A 56 -5.17 6.02 8.08
N GLN A 57 -6.11 6.30 8.98
CA GLN A 57 -5.78 6.82 10.32
C GLN A 57 -4.91 5.85 11.14
N ALA A 58 -5.14 4.54 10.99
CA ALA A 58 -4.37 3.53 11.70
C ALA A 58 -2.92 3.39 11.19
N LEU A 59 -2.56 4.00 10.05
CA LEU A 59 -1.18 4.03 9.56
C LEU A 59 -0.27 4.95 10.40
N GLU A 60 -0.85 5.95 11.07
CA GLU A 60 -0.14 6.90 11.93
C GLU A 60 0.02 6.39 13.38
N GLU A 61 -0.49 5.20 13.69
CA GLU A 61 -0.38 4.66 15.04
C GLU A 61 1.00 4.06 15.34
N ASP A 62 1.49 4.24 16.57
CA ASP A 62 2.77 3.67 17.04
C ASP A 62 2.80 2.13 17.01
N HIS A 63 1.63 1.49 17.10
CA HIS A 63 1.53 0.05 17.26
C HIS A 63 1.61 -0.68 15.91
N GLN A 64 2.81 -1.18 15.56
CA GLN A 64 3.10 -1.80 14.26
C GLN A 64 2.11 -2.87 13.79
N ILE A 65 1.52 -3.69 14.67
CA ILE A 65 0.52 -4.70 14.26
C ILE A 65 -0.73 -4.05 13.68
N LYS A 66 -1.14 -2.89 14.19
CA LYS A 66 -2.30 -2.17 13.68
C LYS A 66 -2.00 -1.57 12.31
N VAL A 67 -0.82 -0.98 12.14
CA VAL A 67 -0.33 -0.48 10.85
C VAL A 67 -0.29 -1.61 9.81
N VAL A 68 0.26 -2.78 10.17
CA VAL A 68 0.28 -3.97 9.30
C VAL A 68 -1.13 -4.40 8.90
N ASN A 69 -2.04 -4.54 9.87
CA ASN A 69 -3.43 -4.93 9.60
C ASN A 69 -4.13 -3.90 8.72
N ALA A 70 -3.87 -2.61 8.92
CA ALA A 70 -4.44 -1.53 8.12
C ALA A 70 -3.94 -1.56 6.68
N LEU A 71 -2.62 -1.69 6.44
CA LEU A 71 -2.04 -1.83 5.10
C LEU A 71 -2.60 -3.05 4.36
N GLN A 72 -2.72 -4.19 5.06
CA GLN A 72 -3.29 -5.40 4.48
C GLN A 72 -4.79 -5.23 4.15
N THR A 73 -5.53 -4.55 5.01
CA THR A 73 -6.96 -4.27 4.79
C THR A 73 -7.15 -3.34 3.59
N LEU A 74 -6.32 -2.29 3.46
CA LEU A 74 -6.32 -1.42 2.29
C LEU A 74 -6.03 -2.20 1.00
N CYS A 75 -5.04 -3.11 1.01
CA CYS A 75 -4.78 -3.98 -0.14
C CYS A 75 -6.01 -4.82 -0.50
N ALA A 76 -6.66 -5.43 0.49
CA ALA A 76 -7.86 -6.25 0.28
C ALA A 76 -9.04 -5.44 -0.25
N LEU A 77 -9.20 -4.18 0.20
CA LEU A 77 -10.25 -3.29 -0.30
C LEU A 77 -10.08 -2.98 -1.79
N PHE A 78 -8.88 -2.55 -2.21
CA PHE A 78 -8.63 -2.25 -3.62
C PHE A 78 -8.77 -3.47 -4.53
N ARG A 79 -8.28 -4.63 -4.09
CA ARG A 79 -8.39 -5.88 -4.85
C ARG A 79 -9.82 -6.38 -4.93
N GLY A 80 -10.51 -6.44 -3.79
CA GLY A 80 -11.86 -6.95 -3.69
C GLY A 80 -12.85 -6.13 -4.52
N VAL A 81 -12.77 -4.79 -4.41
CA VAL A 81 -13.64 -3.91 -5.20
C VAL A 81 -13.34 -4.02 -6.70
N HIS A 82 -12.08 -4.16 -7.11
CA HIS A 82 -11.75 -4.30 -8.54
C HIS A 82 -12.14 -5.68 -9.12
N HIS A 83 -12.07 -6.76 -8.34
CA HIS A 83 -12.17 -8.15 -8.86
C HIS A 83 -13.41 -8.42 -9.71
N ASN A 84 -14.60 -8.12 -9.17
CA ASN A 84 -15.87 -8.31 -9.88
C ASN A 84 -16.30 -7.08 -10.69
N ASN A 85 -15.55 -5.98 -10.60
CA ASN A 85 -15.82 -4.73 -11.28
C ASN A 85 -14.77 -4.41 -12.34
N LYS A 86 -14.40 -5.40 -13.17
CA LYS A 86 -13.32 -5.24 -14.18
C LYS A 86 -13.60 -4.16 -15.23
N SER A 87 -14.86 -3.79 -15.42
CA SER A 87 -15.25 -2.68 -16.30
C SER A 87 -15.27 -1.33 -15.60
N ALA A 88 -15.08 -1.27 -14.29
CA ALA A 88 -15.05 -0.03 -13.53
C ALA A 88 -13.84 0.81 -13.91
N THR A 89 -14.07 2.09 -14.09
CA THR A 89 -13.01 3.06 -14.31
C THR A 89 -12.29 3.36 -12.99
N GLY A 90 -11.10 3.97 -13.05
CA GLY A 90 -10.43 4.45 -11.83
C GLY A 90 -11.31 5.39 -11.00
N PHE A 91 -12.19 6.17 -11.63
CA PHE A 91 -13.16 7.02 -10.93
C PHE A 91 -14.21 6.22 -10.17
N ASP A 92 -14.73 5.15 -10.76
CA ASP A 92 -15.72 4.30 -10.10
C ASP A 92 -15.12 3.62 -8.87
N ILE A 93 -13.89 3.12 -8.99
CA ILE A 93 -13.15 2.48 -7.88
C ILE A 93 -12.93 3.48 -6.75
N ILE A 94 -12.48 4.70 -7.05
CA ILE A 94 -12.32 5.76 -6.04
C ILE A 94 -13.64 6.13 -5.39
N ASN A 95 -14.72 6.24 -6.15
CA ASN A 95 -16.04 6.54 -5.59
C ASN A 95 -16.51 5.43 -4.65
N MET A 96 -16.36 4.16 -5.04
CA MET A 96 -16.73 2.99 -4.25
C MET A 96 -15.93 2.86 -2.96
N LEU A 97 -14.64 3.21 -2.98
CA LEU A 97 -13.73 3.01 -1.85
C LEU A 97 -13.62 4.20 -0.89
N VAL A 98 -13.63 5.41 -1.44
CA VAL A 98 -13.26 6.63 -0.71
C VAL A 98 -14.39 7.66 -0.74
N GLY A 99 -15.13 7.71 -1.85
CA GLY A 99 -16.14 8.72 -2.11
C GLY A 99 -15.53 10.01 -2.66
N PHE A 100 -16.16 10.59 -3.69
CA PHE A 100 -15.62 11.76 -4.39
C PHE A 100 -15.44 12.99 -3.51
N ASP A 101 -16.32 13.19 -2.53
CA ASP A 101 -16.31 14.34 -1.62
C ASP A 101 -15.06 14.40 -0.75
N LYS A 102 -14.49 13.24 -0.42
CA LYS A 102 -13.33 13.11 0.49
C LYS A 102 -12.09 12.54 -0.19
N ALA A 103 -12.18 12.16 -1.47
CA ALA A 103 -11.11 11.48 -2.20
C ALA A 103 -9.77 12.23 -2.15
N GLU A 104 -9.79 13.54 -2.42
CA GLU A 104 -8.57 14.35 -2.44
C GLU A 104 -7.84 14.34 -1.09
N ILE A 105 -8.54 14.65 -0.01
CA ILE A 105 -7.98 14.69 1.35
C ILE A 105 -7.51 13.29 1.77
N ARG A 106 -8.35 12.27 1.57
CA ARG A 106 -8.05 10.90 2.02
C ARG A 106 -6.91 10.24 1.26
N MET A 107 -6.80 10.49 -0.04
CA MET A 107 -5.69 10.01 -0.84
C MET A 107 -4.41 10.75 -0.49
N LYS A 108 -4.47 12.06 -0.18
CA LYS A 108 -3.33 12.80 0.36
C LYS A 108 -2.85 12.21 1.68
N ASP A 109 -3.74 12.03 2.66
CA ASP A 109 -3.41 11.44 3.97
C ASP A 109 -2.75 10.06 3.80
N LEU A 110 -3.29 9.23 2.88
CA LEU A 110 -2.72 7.92 2.54
C LEU A 110 -1.31 8.04 1.95
N MET A 111 -1.10 8.95 0.99
CA MET A 111 0.22 9.10 0.35
C MET A 111 1.27 9.63 1.34
N GLU A 112 0.92 10.58 2.19
CA GLU A 112 1.82 11.10 3.25
C GLU A 112 2.18 10.00 4.27
N SER A 113 1.20 9.18 4.66
CA SER A 113 1.44 8.03 5.55
C SER A 113 2.39 7.00 4.91
N LEU A 114 2.21 6.69 3.63
CA LEU A 114 3.06 5.74 2.92
C LEU A 114 4.49 6.27 2.73
N ASP A 115 4.63 7.57 2.47
CA ASP A 115 5.93 8.22 2.39
C ASP A 115 6.68 8.09 3.73
N GLY A 116 6.03 8.44 4.84
CA GLY A 116 6.62 8.32 6.18
C GLY A 116 7.00 6.88 6.54
N LEU A 117 6.18 5.89 6.16
CA LEU A 117 6.46 4.48 6.42
C LEU A 117 7.61 3.91 5.56
N LEU A 118 7.79 4.41 4.34
CA LEU A 118 8.88 4.00 3.45
C LEU A 118 10.21 4.66 3.82
N CYS A 119 10.17 5.94 4.19
CA CYS A 119 11.34 6.73 4.54
C CYS A 119 11.82 6.50 5.99
N GLY A 120 10.95 6.05 6.88
CA GLY A 120 11.26 5.82 8.29
C GLY A 120 12.07 4.56 8.58
N ASP A 121 12.58 4.46 9.81
CA ASP A 121 13.31 3.28 10.34
C ASP A 121 12.38 2.10 10.70
N GLY A 122 11.25 1.98 9.99
CA GLY A 122 10.26 0.94 10.19
C GLY A 122 10.79 -0.46 9.83
N SER A 123 10.07 -1.49 10.25
CA SER A 123 10.39 -2.86 9.85
C SER A 123 10.30 -3.05 8.33
N GLU A 124 11.18 -3.86 7.75
CA GLU A 124 11.14 -4.28 6.34
C GLU A 124 9.78 -4.87 5.90
N ILE A 125 9.00 -5.42 6.86
CA ILE A 125 7.64 -5.89 6.59
C ILE A 125 6.71 -4.71 6.24
N LEU A 126 6.84 -3.58 6.92
CA LEU A 126 6.05 -2.37 6.64
C LEU A 126 6.39 -1.81 5.27
N LYS A 127 7.69 -1.70 4.93
CA LYS A 127 8.14 -1.27 3.61
C LYS A 127 7.59 -2.18 2.51
N SER A 128 7.68 -3.50 2.70
CA SER A 128 7.09 -4.50 1.80
C SER A 128 5.59 -4.27 1.56
N LEU A 129 4.83 -4.05 2.64
CA LEU A 129 3.38 -3.84 2.56
C LEU A 129 3.02 -2.50 1.92
N CYS A 130 3.80 -1.44 2.16
CA CYS A 130 3.63 -0.15 1.52
C CYS A 130 3.86 -0.25 0.01
N LEU A 131 4.97 -0.89 -0.42
CA LEU A 131 5.25 -1.14 -1.84
C LEU A 131 4.15 -1.99 -2.48
N LYS A 132 3.68 -3.04 -1.80
CA LYS A 132 2.57 -3.88 -2.28
C LYS A 132 1.26 -3.09 -2.44
N LEU A 133 0.95 -2.18 -1.52
CA LEU A 133 -0.21 -1.31 -1.63
C LEU A 133 -0.06 -0.31 -2.78
N LEU A 134 1.10 0.34 -2.92
CA LEU A 134 1.39 1.23 -4.03
C LEU A 134 1.27 0.52 -5.38
N LEU A 135 1.85 -0.68 -5.49
CA LEU A 135 1.68 -1.53 -6.68
C LEU A 135 0.21 -1.83 -6.94
N CYS A 136 -0.57 -2.18 -5.91
CA CYS A 136 -2.01 -2.39 -6.03
C CYS A 136 -2.74 -1.16 -6.59
N LEU A 137 -2.40 0.04 -6.10
CA LEU A 137 -2.99 1.30 -6.56
C LEU A 137 -2.68 1.57 -8.03
N VAL A 138 -1.41 1.44 -8.44
CA VAL A 138 -0.98 1.78 -9.80
C VAL A 138 -1.43 0.74 -10.83
N THR A 139 -1.65 -0.51 -10.43
CA THR A 139 -2.11 -1.61 -11.30
C THR A 139 -3.60 -1.93 -11.14
N VAL A 140 -4.38 -1.07 -10.50
CA VAL A 140 -5.80 -1.36 -10.26
C VAL A 140 -6.61 -1.48 -11.56
N THR A 141 -6.19 -0.82 -12.64
CA THR A 141 -6.83 -0.94 -13.96
C THR A 141 -5.88 -1.57 -14.97
N ASP A 142 -6.41 -2.30 -15.94
CA ASP A 142 -5.61 -2.95 -17.00
C ASP A 142 -4.74 -1.98 -17.82
N LYS A 143 -5.23 -0.75 -18.03
CA LYS A 143 -4.53 0.29 -18.78
C LYS A 143 -4.02 1.38 -17.86
N ILE A 144 -2.71 1.46 -17.69
CA ILE A 144 -2.08 2.43 -16.80
C ILE A 144 -2.50 3.88 -17.09
N SER A 145 -2.65 4.28 -18.36
CA SER A 145 -3.05 5.66 -18.74
C SER A 145 -4.49 6.02 -18.34
N GLN A 146 -5.34 5.02 -18.10
CA GLN A 146 -6.74 5.19 -17.68
C GLN A 146 -6.91 5.08 -16.15
N ASN A 147 -5.86 4.73 -15.43
CA ASN A 147 -5.89 4.64 -13.98
C ASN A 147 -5.88 6.05 -13.36
N THR A 148 -7.05 6.64 -13.13
CA THR A 148 -7.16 7.97 -12.55
C THR A 148 -6.72 8.03 -11.09
N ILE A 149 -6.56 6.89 -10.41
CA ILE A 149 -5.93 6.84 -9.07
C ILE A 149 -4.50 7.38 -9.11
N LEU A 150 -3.80 7.17 -10.24
CA LEU A 150 -2.44 7.69 -10.41
C LEU A 150 -2.39 9.20 -10.34
N GLU A 151 -3.45 9.94 -10.67
CA GLU A 151 -3.46 11.40 -10.53
C GLU A 151 -3.19 11.81 -9.06
N TYR A 152 -3.79 11.11 -8.10
CA TYR A 152 -3.53 11.35 -6.67
C TYR A 152 -2.11 10.96 -6.23
N VAL A 153 -1.56 9.89 -6.79
CA VAL A 153 -0.18 9.44 -6.50
C VAL A 153 0.84 10.43 -7.08
N MET A 154 0.55 10.99 -8.27
CA MET A 154 1.40 11.95 -8.95
C MET A 154 1.41 13.30 -8.24
N ILE A 155 0.25 13.77 -7.74
CA ILE A 155 0.12 15.04 -7.00
C ILE A 155 0.89 15.00 -5.67
N ASN A 156 0.75 13.92 -4.90
CA ASN A 156 1.39 13.80 -3.59
C ASN A 156 2.83 13.23 -3.65
N SER A 157 3.30 12.84 -4.84
CA SER A 157 4.67 12.41 -5.19
C SER A 157 5.39 11.53 -4.15
N ILE A 158 5.35 10.21 -4.33
CA ILE A 158 6.13 9.22 -3.55
C ILE A 158 7.57 8.97 -4.08
N PHE A 159 8.04 9.82 -5.01
CA PHE A 159 9.29 9.59 -5.76
C PHE A 159 10.53 9.45 -4.87
N GLU A 160 10.72 10.36 -3.90
CA GLU A 160 11.91 10.36 -3.05
C GLU A 160 11.96 9.11 -2.16
N ALA A 161 10.82 8.67 -1.63
CA ALA A 161 10.71 7.42 -0.88
C ALA A 161 11.13 6.21 -1.71
N ILE A 162 10.74 6.15 -2.99
CA ILE A 162 11.18 5.09 -3.91
C ILE A 162 12.70 5.13 -4.08
N LEU A 163 13.29 6.31 -4.31
CA LEU A 163 14.74 6.43 -4.46
C LEU A 163 15.48 6.02 -3.19
N GLN A 164 14.98 6.41 -2.02
CA GLN A 164 15.57 6.00 -0.74
C GLN A 164 15.60 4.47 -0.58
N ILE A 165 14.53 3.76 -0.97
CA ILE A 165 14.51 2.29 -1.01
C ILE A 165 15.53 1.74 -2.02
N LEU A 166 15.73 2.42 -3.14
CA LEU A 166 16.70 2.03 -4.17
C LEU A 166 18.15 2.38 -3.82
N SER A 167 18.41 3.29 -2.89
CA SER A 167 19.74 3.63 -2.37
C SER A 167 20.17 2.73 -1.21
N ASP A 168 19.22 2.12 -0.50
CA ASP A 168 19.52 1.29 0.67
C ASP A 168 20.05 -0.10 0.26
N VAL A 169 21.36 -0.24 0.36
CA VAL A 169 22.11 -1.45 0.02
C VAL A 169 21.65 -2.69 0.79
N SER A 170 21.15 -2.51 2.01
CA SER A 170 20.75 -3.62 2.87
C SER A 170 19.38 -4.21 2.50
N SER A 171 18.47 -3.37 1.98
CA SER A 171 17.12 -3.77 1.55
C SER A 171 17.02 -4.12 0.05
N HIS A 172 18.12 -3.97 -0.70
CA HIS A 172 18.13 -4.17 -2.16
C HIS A 172 17.54 -5.51 -2.61
N ALA A 173 17.92 -6.59 -1.93
CA ALA A 173 17.50 -7.94 -2.33
C ALA A 173 15.99 -8.16 -2.16
N GLN A 174 15.34 -7.42 -1.25
CA GLN A 174 13.94 -7.65 -0.89
C GLN A 174 12.99 -6.63 -1.50
N HIS A 175 13.42 -5.38 -1.69
CA HIS A 175 12.51 -4.27 -2.05
C HIS A 175 12.83 -3.61 -3.39
N SER A 176 14.08 -3.70 -3.88
CA SER A 176 14.43 -2.99 -5.11
C SER A 176 13.65 -3.45 -6.33
N TYR A 177 13.27 -4.74 -6.41
CA TYR A 177 12.46 -5.21 -7.54
C TYR A 177 11.10 -4.49 -7.60
N ASP A 178 10.37 -4.48 -6.50
CA ASP A 178 9.05 -3.83 -6.42
C ASP A 178 9.18 -2.31 -6.60
N ALA A 179 10.23 -1.69 -6.05
CA ALA A 179 10.49 -0.27 -6.21
C ALA A 179 10.80 0.12 -7.67
N VAL A 180 11.62 -0.67 -8.39
CA VAL A 180 11.90 -0.45 -9.82
C VAL A 180 10.64 -0.64 -10.66
N VAL A 181 9.85 -1.68 -10.39
CA VAL A 181 8.58 -1.91 -11.10
C VAL A 181 7.61 -0.75 -10.86
N LEU A 182 7.46 -0.31 -9.62
CA LEU A 182 6.62 0.83 -9.27
C LEU A 182 7.07 2.10 -9.99
N LEU A 183 8.37 2.41 -9.95
CA LEU A 183 8.92 3.57 -10.64
C LEU A 183 8.70 3.49 -12.16
N ALA A 184 8.91 2.32 -12.75
CA ALA A 184 8.68 2.11 -14.18
C ALA A 184 7.21 2.35 -14.54
N LEU A 185 6.27 1.86 -13.74
CA LEU A 185 4.84 2.11 -13.94
C LEU A 185 4.52 3.61 -13.85
N LEU A 186 4.98 4.29 -12.79
CA LEU A 186 4.74 5.73 -12.58
C LEU A 186 5.30 6.58 -13.72
N VAL A 187 6.50 6.27 -14.20
CA VAL A 187 7.13 6.92 -15.37
C VAL A 187 6.36 6.66 -16.67
N ASN A 188 5.70 5.51 -16.80
CA ASN A 188 4.90 5.17 -17.98
C ASN A 188 3.49 5.79 -17.98
N TYR A 189 3.01 6.31 -16.85
CA TYR A 189 1.70 6.95 -16.76
C TYR A 189 1.61 8.19 -17.68
N ARG A 190 0.70 8.15 -18.67
CA ARG A 190 0.43 9.23 -19.64
C ARG A 190 1.69 9.88 -20.25
N LYS A 191 2.79 9.11 -20.39
CA LYS A 191 4.11 9.64 -20.80
C LYS A 191 4.13 10.33 -22.17
N TYR A 192 3.17 10.04 -23.04
CA TYR A 192 3.04 10.65 -24.36
C TYR A 192 1.89 11.66 -24.47
N GLU A 193 1.05 11.75 -23.44
CA GLU A 193 -0.16 12.61 -23.43
C GLU A 193 0.07 13.87 -22.60
N SER A 194 0.89 13.80 -21.57
CA SER A 194 1.17 14.90 -20.63
C SER A 194 2.62 14.87 -20.14
N LEU A 195 3.10 16.00 -19.62
CA LEU A 195 4.39 16.08 -18.94
C LEU A 195 4.32 15.28 -17.63
N ASN A 196 4.95 14.11 -17.62
CA ASN A 196 5.02 13.27 -16.43
C ASN A 196 6.17 13.76 -15.51
N PRO A 197 5.88 14.24 -14.28
CA PRO A 197 6.90 14.75 -13.37
C PRO A 197 7.95 13.70 -12.97
N TYR A 198 7.61 12.42 -12.93
CA TYR A 198 8.54 11.34 -12.58
C TYR A 198 9.58 11.11 -13.70
N ILE A 199 9.23 11.37 -14.98
CA ILE A 199 10.22 11.37 -16.08
C ILE A 199 11.25 12.47 -15.85
N VAL A 200 10.79 13.67 -15.53
CA VAL A 200 11.67 14.83 -15.29
C VAL A 200 12.56 14.56 -14.09
N LYS A 201 11.99 14.12 -12.97
CA LYS A 201 12.75 13.78 -11.76
C LYS A 201 13.77 12.66 -12.03
N LEU A 202 13.39 11.60 -12.75
CA LEU A 202 14.29 10.52 -13.10
C LEU A 202 15.45 10.98 -13.99
N SER A 203 15.22 11.93 -14.90
CA SER A 203 16.26 12.42 -15.82
C SER A 203 17.38 13.21 -15.15
N ILE A 204 17.18 13.65 -13.90
CA ILE A 204 18.15 14.43 -13.13
C ILE A 204 18.73 13.64 -11.95
N VAL A 205 18.38 12.36 -11.79
CA VAL A 205 18.96 11.50 -10.73
C VAL A 205 20.45 11.29 -11.02
N ASP A 206 21.29 11.67 -10.05
CA ASP A 206 22.74 11.54 -10.10
C ASP A 206 23.32 10.71 -8.93
N ASP A 207 22.45 10.19 -8.04
CA ASP A 207 22.86 9.35 -6.91
C ASP A 207 23.35 7.98 -7.39
N GLU A 208 24.64 7.71 -7.20
CA GLU A 208 25.30 6.47 -7.62
C GLU A 208 24.68 5.23 -6.95
N SER A 209 24.24 5.36 -5.68
CA SER A 209 23.67 4.24 -4.94
C SER A 209 22.30 3.81 -5.48
N THR A 210 21.41 4.76 -5.73
CA THR A 210 20.13 4.56 -6.42
C THR A 210 20.34 3.90 -7.79
N LEU A 211 21.27 4.44 -8.59
CA LEU A 211 21.54 3.94 -9.93
C LEU A 211 22.11 2.52 -9.90
N ALA A 212 22.96 2.20 -8.92
CA ALA A 212 23.46 0.86 -8.69
C ALA A 212 22.33 -0.11 -8.31
N GLY A 213 21.43 0.30 -7.41
CA GLY A 213 20.25 -0.48 -7.02
C GLY A 213 19.35 -0.81 -8.21
N MET A 214 19.08 0.17 -9.07
CA MET A 214 18.35 -0.06 -10.33
C MET A 214 19.09 -1.04 -11.26
N GLY A 215 20.40 -0.85 -11.44
CA GLY A 215 21.24 -1.71 -12.28
C GLY A 215 21.25 -3.17 -11.83
N MET A 216 21.27 -3.41 -10.51
CA MET A 216 21.21 -4.76 -9.93
C MET A 216 19.89 -5.47 -10.28
N VAL A 217 18.76 -4.78 -10.16
CA VAL A 217 17.44 -5.34 -10.49
C VAL A 217 17.36 -5.71 -11.98
N ILE A 218 17.82 -4.81 -12.86
CA ILE A 218 17.83 -5.05 -14.30
C ILE A 218 18.72 -6.25 -14.64
N GLN A 219 19.92 -6.33 -14.05
CA GLN A 219 20.82 -7.45 -14.25
C GLN A 219 20.18 -8.78 -13.80
N GLN A 220 19.49 -8.78 -12.66
CA GLN A 220 18.80 -9.95 -12.15
C GLN A 220 17.65 -10.40 -13.06
N ALA A 221 16.82 -9.46 -13.54
CA ALA A 221 15.73 -9.74 -14.46
C ALA A 221 16.22 -10.36 -15.78
N LEU A 222 17.30 -9.82 -16.35
CA LEU A 222 17.92 -10.35 -17.57
C LEU A 222 18.49 -11.76 -17.38
N ARG A 223 19.12 -12.04 -16.22
CA ARG A 223 19.61 -13.38 -15.89
C ARG A 223 18.48 -14.41 -15.83
N ILE A 224 17.35 -14.05 -15.21
CA ILE A 224 16.18 -14.93 -15.12
C ILE A 224 15.63 -15.23 -16.52
N GLN A 225 15.51 -14.21 -17.39
CA GLN A 225 15.05 -14.42 -18.77
C GLN A 225 15.96 -15.37 -19.55
N GLN A 226 17.29 -15.25 -19.39
CA GLN A 226 18.25 -16.15 -20.03
C GLN A 226 18.17 -17.59 -19.50
N ALA A 227 17.85 -17.77 -18.23
CA ALA A 227 17.67 -19.09 -17.62
C ALA A 227 16.39 -19.78 -18.09
N VAL A 228 15.32 -19.04 -18.33
CA VAL A 228 14.03 -19.59 -18.83
C VAL A 228 14.09 -20.01 -20.30
N GLN A 229 15.03 -19.46 -21.07
CA GLN A 229 15.23 -19.79 -22.49
C GLN A 229 16.20 -20.97 -22.72
N ARG A 230 16.69 -21.62 -21.65
CA ARG A 230 17.56 -22.80 -21.69
C ARG A 230 16.81 -24.02 -21.17
#